data_AF-A0A7S7NU66-F1
#
_entry.id   AF-A0A7S7NU66-F1
#
_cell.length_a   1.000
_cell.length_b   1.000
_cell.length_c   1.000
_cell.angle_alpha   90.00
_cell.angle_beta   90.00
_cell.angle_gamma   90.00
#
_symmetry.space_group_name_H-M   'P 1'
#
loop_
_entity.id
_entity.type
_entity.pdbx_description
1 polymer ?
#
loop_
_entity_poly.entity_id
_entity_poly.type
_entity_poly.pdbx_seq_one_letter_code
_entity_poly.pdbx_strand_id
1 'polypeptide(L)'
;MRFSLFRHAPALAGTGQECSSTRLPSLEYPLDLPPRVAVLGLSVRQQQGIHIFPEWNSQNLNKLRPTTLAGWQQDLEQVGRLCDSGHLALSDLNYPLLVFSTPEQGPLGEVAQAEMWRWSGVPVYEQIRTREGRLVAVECDTRNGFHLAEGSQAEGGDAPCNCGRGVRWLPALAESTAATRSIESEQYMAAAAGD
;
A
#
# COMPACT_ATOMS: atom_id res chain seq x y z
N MET A 1 66.57 27.52 20.13
CA MET A 1 66.28 28.97 20.00
C MET A 1 65.54 29.19 18.69
N ARG A 2 64.37 29.87 18.74
CA ARG A 2 63.68 30.58 17.62
C ARG A 2 63.16 29.71 16.44
N PHE A 3 62.03 29.94 15.78
CA PHE A 3 60.82 30.76 15.97
C PHE A 3 59.77 30.16 14.99
N SER A 4 58.50 30.21 15.40
CA SER A 4 57.23 30.25 14.64
C SER A 4 57.25 30.12 13.10
N LEU A 5 56.26 29.40 12.55
CA LEU A 5 55.11 30.07 11.92
C LEU A 5 53.94 29.11 11.65
N PHE A 6 52.85 29.40 12.36
CA PHE A 6 51.49 28.97 12.05
C PHE A 6 51.10 29.33 10.60
N ARG A 7 50.44 28.40 9.92
CA ARG A 7 49.36 28.74 8.97
C ARG A 7 48.13 27.93 9.35
N HIS A 8 47.12 28.65 9.84
CA HIS A 8 45.74 28.16 9.94
C HIS A 8 45.19 28.00 8.52
N ALA A 9 44.72 26.81 8.18
CA ALA A 9 43.73 26.61 7.14
C ALA A 9 42.37 26.47 7.84
N PRO A 10 41.33 27.20 7.42
CA PRO A 10 39.99 26.97 7.94
C PRO A 10 39.51 25.60 7.47
N ALA A 11 39.15 24.74 8.43
CA ALA A 11 38.38 23.54 8.14
C ALA A 11 37.05 23.98 7.52
N LEU A 12 36.89 23.74 6.23
CA LEU A 12 35.58 23.78 5.59
C LEU A 12 34.74 22.73 6.29
N ALA A 13 33.75 23.19 7.05
CA ALA A 13 32.66 22.39 7.55
C ALA A 13 31.90 21.85 6.33
N GLY A 14 32.36 20.71 5.81
CA GLY A 14 31.54 19.86 4.98
C GLY A 14 30.42 19.36 5.87
N THR A 15 29.23 19.94 5.70
CA THR A 15 27.98 19.29 6.04
C THR A 15 27.96 18.00 5.24
N GLY A 16 28.48 16.93 5.85
CA GLY A 16 28.20 15.57 5.44
C GLY A 16 26.71 15.39 5.60
N GLN A 17 25.97 15.72 4.56
CA GLN A 17 24.61 15.26 4.38
C GLN A 17 24.74 13.75 4.38
N GLU A 18 24.42 13.15 5.52
CA GLU A 18 24.28 11.71 5.66
C GLU A 18 23.32 11.29 4.55
N CYS A 19 23.87 10.67 3.50
CA CYS A 19 23.12 9.85 2.59
C CYS A 19 22.52 8.77 3.47
N SER A 20 21.35 9.05 4.04
CA SER A 20 20.50 8.05 4.66
C SER A 20 20.33 6.98 3.61
N SER A 21 21.03 5.86 3.80
CA SER A 21 20.88 4.69 2.97
C SER A 21 19.46 4.20 3.26
N THR A 22 18.48 4.69 2.49
CA THR A 22 17.08 4.38 2.72
C THR A 22 16.92 2.88 2.54
N ARG A 23 16.77 2.15 3.67
CA ARG A 23 16.52 0.72 3.62
C ARG A 23 15.17 0.52 2.95
N LEU A 24 15.14 -0.28 1.88
CA LEU A 24 13.89 -0.62 1.21
C LEU A 24 12.94 -1.32 2.20
N PRO A 25 11.63 -0.98 2.16
CA PRO A 25 10.63 -1.59 3.03
C PRO A 25 10.47 -3.07 2.72
N SER A 26 10.12 -3.90 3.71
CA SER A 26 9.78 -5.31 3.47
C SER A 26 8.33 -5.46 3.00
N LEU A 27 8.05 -6.53 2.24
CA LEU A 27 6.69 -6.98 1.99
C LEU A 27 6.30 -7.96 3.09
N GLU A 28 5.26 -7.64 3.84
CA GLU A 28 4.63 -8.61 4.75
C GLU A 28 3.56 -9.35 3.94
N TYR A 29 3.70 -10.66 3.74
CA TYR A 29 2.71 -11.45 3.02
C TYR A 29 2.06 -12.43 4.00
N PRO A 30 0.74 -12.67 3.96
CA PRO A 30 0.03 -13.46 4.97
C PRO A 30 0.38 -14.96 4.99
N LEU A 31 1.32 -15.43 4.14
CA LEU A 31 1.76 -16.82 4.07
C LEU A 31 3.29 -16.92 4.23
N ASP A 32 3.75 -17.94 4.96
CA ASP A 32 5.17 -18.13 5.34
C ASP A 32 6.13 -18.35 4.15
N LEU A 33 5.61 -18.89 3.05
CA LEU A 33 6.35 -19.02 1.78
C LEU A 33 5.66 -18.14 0.76
N PRO A 34 6.16 -16.90 0.53
CA PRO A 34 5.54 -16.02 -0.45
C PRO A 34 5.58 -16.74 -1.79
N PRO A 35 4.42 -16.90 -2.45
CA PRO A 35 4.37 -17.57 -3.74
C PRO A 35 5.00 -16.64 -4.79
N ARG A 36 4.83 -16.90 -6.09
CA ARG A 36 5.39 -16.01 -7.13
C ARG A 36 4.64 -14.68 -7.14
N VAL A 37 5.07 -13.74 -6.30
CA VAL A 37 4.45 -12.44 -6.05
C VAL A 37 4.98 -11.41 -7.04
N ALA A 38 4.09 -10.70 -7.72
CA ALA A 38 4.46 -9.45 -8.40
C ALA A 38 4.08 -8.26 -7.51
N VAL A 39 5.06 -7.43 -7.14
CA VAL A 39 4.86 -6.17 -6.41
C VAL A 39 4.83 -5.02 -7.42
N LEU A 40 3.72 -4.30 -7.49
CA LEU A 40 3.44 -3.26 -8.48
C LEU A 40 3.54 -1.88 -7.85
N GLY A 41 4.25 -0.96 -8.51
CA GLY A 41 4.28 0.45 -8.12
C GLY A 41 5.03 0.77 -6.82
N LEU A 42 5.67 -0.23 -6.19
CA LEU A 42 6.47 -0.03 -4.97
C LEU A 42 7.77 -0.84 -5.02
N SER A 43 8.88 -0.16 -4.72
CA SER A 43 10.17 -0.81 -4.46
C SER A 43 10.21 -1.34 -3.04
N VAL A 44 10.32 -2.67 -2.89
CA VAL A 44 10.48 -3.35 -1.60
C VAL A 44 11.83 -4.06 -1.52
N ARG A 45 12.19 -4.59 -0.36
CA ARG A 45 13.36 -5.45 -0.20
C ARG A 45 13.15 -6.73 -1.01
N GLN A 46 14.16 -7.11 -1.79
CA GLN A 46 14.14 -8.37 -2.53
C GLN A 46 14.11 -9.56 -1.56
N GLN A 47 13.13 -10.44 -1.70
CA GLN A 47 13.01 -11.72 -1.00
C GLN A 47 12.75 -12.83 -2.03
N GLN A 48 12.90 -14.09 -1.62
CA GLN A 48 12.59 -15.22 -2.50
C GLN A 48 11.11 -15.18 -2.91
N GLY A 49 10.82 -15.44 -4.19
CA GLY A 49 9.45 -15.43 -4.72
C GLY A 49 8.87 -14.04 -5.01
N ILE A 50 9.48 -12.96 -4.52
CA ILE A 50 9.05 -11.58 -4.75
C ILE A 50 9.69 -11.03 -6.03
N HIS A 51 8.89 -10.51 -6.93
CA HIS A 51 9.33 -9.84 -8.16
C HIS A 51 8.79 -8.41 -8.18
N ILE A 52 9.68 -7.43 -8.25
CA ILE A 52 9.35 -6.02 -8.04
C ILE A 52 9.27 -5.32 -9.40
N PHE A 53 8.16 -4.62 -9.64
CA PHE A 53 7.91 -3.83 -10.85
C PHE A 53 7.41 -2.43 -10.46
N PRO A 54 8.31 -1.49 -10.14
CA PRO A 54 7.93 -0.11 -9.86
C PRO A 54 7.25 0.52 -11.09
N GLU A 55 7.76 0.20 -12.28
CA GLU A 55 7.17 0.52 -13.58
C GLU A 55 6.70 -0.78 -14.24
N TRP A 56 5.54 -1.28 -13.82
CA TRP A 56 4.98 -2.53 -14.33
C TRP A 56 4.30 -2.33 -15.69
N ASN A 57 4.16 -3.43 -16.44
CA ASN A 57 3.36 -3.49 -17.67
C ASN A 57 2.81 -4.91 -17.86
N SER A 58 1.86 -5.07 -18.77
CA SER A 58 1.22 -6.38 -19.03
C SER A 58 2.19 -7.45 -19.52
N GLN A 59 3.23 -7.09 -20.27
CA GLN A 59 4.24 -8.04 -20.76
C GLN A 59 5.05 -8.64 -19.61
N ASN A 60 5.46 -7.82 -18.64
CA ASN A 60 6.17 -8.26 -17.45
C ASN A 60 5.32 -9.25 -16.64
N LEU A 61 4.03 -8.96 -16.45
CA LEU A 61 3.11 -9.82 -15.71
C LEU A 61 2.83 -11.13 -16.46
N ASN A 62 2.60 -11.09 -17.77
CA ASN A 62 2.41 -12.29 -18.59
C ASN A 62 3.66 -13.20 -18.56
N LYS A 63 4.86 -12.61 -18.63
CA LYS A 63 6.12 -13.37 -18.57
C LYS A 63 6.32 -14.02 -17.21
N LEU A 64 6.03 -13.29 -16.13
CA LEU A 64 6.20 -13.80 -14.78
C LEU A 64 5.15 -14.86 -14.42
N ARG A 65 3.92 -14.72 -14.95
CA ARG A 65 2.74 -15.50 -14.55
C ARG A 65 2.56 -15.50 -13.02
N PRO A 66 2.39 -14.35 -12.38
CA PRO A 66 2.31 -14.30 -10.92
C PRO A 66 1.16 -15.16 -10.39
N THR A 67 1.35 -15.72 -9.20
CA THR A 67 0.32 -16.47 -8.48
C THR A 67 -0.41 -15.61 -7.44
N THR A 68 0.11 -14.41 -7.19
CA THR A 68 -0.52 -13.31 -6.42
C THR A 68 0.07 -11.98 -6.87
N LEU A 69 -0.68 -10.90 -6.65
CA LEU A 69 -0.21 -9.53 -6.82
C LEU A 69 -0.25 -8.78 -5.50
N ALA A 70 0.74 -7.91 -5.32
CA ALA A 70 0.74 -6.89 -4.30
C ALA A 70 0.96 -5.52 -4.95
N GLY A 71 0.29 -4.47 -4.53
CA GLY A 71 0.49 -3.15 -5.15
C GLY A 71 -0.49 -2.10 -4.67
N TRP A 72 -0.26 -0.85 -5.08
CA TRP A 72 -1.19 0.23 -4.78
C TRP A 72 -2.57 -0.05 -5.39
N GLN A 73 -3.62 0.44 -4.72
CA GLN A 73 -5.00 0.30 -5.19
C GLN A 73 -5.15 0.65 -6.68
N GLN A 74 -4.63 1.81 -7.11
CA GLN A 74 -4.71 2.28 -8.50
C GLN A 74 -4.04 1.33 -9.52
N ASP A 75 -2.94 0.67 -9.13
CA ASP A 75 -2.21 -0.26 -9.98
C ASP A 75 -3.01 -1.56 -10.15
N LEU A 76 -3.60 -2.07 -9.05
CA LEU A 76 -4.43 -3.28 -9.07
C LEU A 76 -5.77 -3.05 -9.78
N GLU A 77 -6.36 -1.86 -9.67
CA GLU A 77 -7.52 -1.47 -10.47
C GLU A 77 -7.19 -1.43 -11.97
N GLN A 78 -6.01 -0.91 -12.33
CA GLN A 78 -5.56 -0.91 -13.72
C GLN A 78 -5.31 -2.34 -14.24
N VAL A 79 -4.76 -3.23 -13.42
CA VAL A 79 -4.66 -4.66 -13.74
C VAL A 79 -6.06 -5.25 -13.98
N GLY A 80 -7.02 -4.99 -13.10
CA GLY A 80 -8.40 -5.44 -13.26
C GLY A 80 -9.02 -5.00 -14.58
N ARG A 81 -8.86 -3.72 -14.96
CA ARG A 81 -9.31 -3.20 -16.27
C ARG A 81 -8.66 -3.94 -17.45
N LEU A 82 -7.37 -4.28 -17.36
CA LEU A 82 -6.68 -5.04 -18.40
C LEU A 82 -7.16 -6.49 -18.48
N CYS A 83 -7.51 -7.11 -17.35
CA CYS A 83 -8.11 -8.44 -17.31
C CYS A 83 -9.52 -8.45 -17.90
N ASP A 84 -10.39 -7.53 -17.47
CA ASP A 84 -11.78 -7.41 -17.95
C ASP A 84 -11.84 -7.14 -19.46
N SER A 85 -10.87 -6.40 -20.00
CA SER A 85 -10.77 -6.12 -21.44
C SER A 85 -10.02 -7.19 -22.26
N GLY A 86 -9.52 -8.26 -21.62
CA GLY A 86 -8.80 -9.35 -22.30
C GLY A 86 -7.37 -9.04 -22.73
N HIS A 87 -6.79 -7.90 -22.31
CA HIS A 87 -5.40 -7.52 -22.62
C HIS A 87 -4.36 -8.15 -21.69
N LEU A 88 -4.81 -8.76 -20.60
CA LEU A 88 -3.96 -9.43 -19.61
C LEU A 88 -4.68 -10.67 -19.07
N ALA A 89 -4.02 -11.83 -19.12
CA ALA A 89 -4.55 -13.07 -18.57
C ALA A 89 -3.70 -13.51 -17.37
N LEU A 90 -4.31 -13.54 -16.18
CA LEU A 90 -3.64 -13.92 -14.94
C LEU A 90 -4.21 -15.24 -14.39
N SER A 91 -4.20 -16.28 -15.23
CA SER A 91 -4.84 -17.58 -14.92
C SER A 91 -4.19 -18.36 -13.77
N ASP A 92 -3.01 -17.95 -13.32
CA ASP A 92 -2.28 -18.60 -12.23
C ASP A 92 -2.57 -17.98 -10.86
N LEU A 93 -3.40 -16.93 -10.78
CA LEU A 93 -3.79 -16.33 -9.50
C LEU A 93 -4.59 -17.32 -8.66
N ASN A 94 -4.01 -17.73 -7.54
CA ASN A 94 -4.61 -18.67 -6.61
C ASN A 94 -4.29 -18.36 -5.14
N TYR A 95 -3.53 -17.28 -4.89
CA TYR A 95 -3.28 -16.77 -3.55
C TYR A 95 -3.82 -15.35 -3.39
N PRO A 96 -4.14 -14.92 -2.15
CA PRO A 96 -4.77 -13.63 -1.91
C PRO A 96 -3.99 -12.45 -2.49
N LEU A 97 -4.70 -11.44 -3.00
CA LEU A 97 -4.13 -10.15 -3.38
C LEU A 97 -3.77 -9.34 -2.14
N LEU A 98 -2.77 -8.49 -2.27
CA LEU A 98 -2.35 -7.56 -1.22
C LEU A 98 -2.39 -6.11 -1.72
N VAL A 99 -3.38 -5.36 -1.27
CA VAL A 99 -3.60 -3.97 -1.67
C VAL A 99 -2.83 -3.05 -0.73
N PHE A 100 -2.16 -2.05 -1.28
CA PHE A 100 -1.55 -0.97 -0.51
C PHE A 100 -2.44 0.28 -0.61
N SER A 101 -2.73 0.84 0.56
CA SER A 101 -3.42 2.13 0.72
C SER A 101 -2.59 3.02 1.63
N THR A 102 -2.74 4.34 1.51
CA THR A 102 -2.08 5.27 2.43
C THR A 102 -2.98 5.63 3.61
N PRO A 103 -2.42 6.07 4.77
CA PRO A 103 -3.23 6.54 5.89
C PRO A 103 -4.23 7.63 5.50
N GLU A 104 -3.88 8.50 4.55
CA GLU A 104 -4.74 9.59 4.08
C GLU A 104 -5.89 9.11 3.18
N GLN A 105 -5.69 8.01 2.44
CA GLN A 105 -6.75 7.36 1.67
C GLN A 105 -7.71 6.60 2.59
N GLY A 106 -7.18 6.08 3.69
CA GLY A 106 -7.90 5.18 4.59
C GLY A 106 -8.04 3.78 3.99
N PRO A 107 -8.82 2.91 4.66
CA PRO A 107 -9.09 1.55 4.19
C PRO A 107 -9.82 1.51 2.85
N LEU A 108 -9.61 0.42 2.11
CA LEU A 108 -10.26 0.09 0.87
C LEU A 108 -11.78 -0.01 1.09
N GLY A 109 -12.55 0.72 0.28
CA GLY A 109 -14.01 0.66 0.32
C GLY A 109 -14.56 -0.67 -0.21
N GLU A 110 -15.76 -1.05 0.25
CA GLU A 110 -16.42 -2.31 -0.13
C GLU A 110 -16.57 -2.49 -1.65
N VAL A 111 -16.85 -1.41 -2.39
CA VAL A 111 -16.98 -1.45 -3.85
C VAL A 111 -15.67 -1.85 -4.52
N ALA A 112 -14.56 -1.22 -4.15
CA ALA A 112 -13.24 -1.53 -4.71
C ALA A 112 -12.80 -2.96 -4.34
N GLN A 113 -13.09 -3.40 -3.11
CA GLN A 113 -12.82 -4.77 -2.68
C GLN A 113 -13.63 -5.79 -3.50
N ALA A 114 -14.92 -5.52 -3.75
CA ALA A 114 -15.78 -6.38 -4.56
C ALA A 114 -15.33 -6.45 -6.03
N GLU A 115 -14.90 -5.32 -6.61
CA GLU A 115 -14.34 -5.29 -7.95
C GLU A 115 -13.05 -6.11 -8.06
N MET A 116 -12.14 -5.96 -7.08
CA MET A 116 -10.90 -6.74 -7.04
C MET A 116 -11.15 -8.24 -6.89
N TRP A 117 -12.12 -8.62 -6.05
CA TRP A 117 -12.54 -10.01 -5.95
C TRP A 117 -13.12 -10.52 -7.28
N ARG A 118 -13.97 -9.73 -7.96
CA ARG A 118 -14.64 -10.13 -9.20
C ARG A 118 -13.66 -10.53 -10.30
N TRP A 119 -12.61 -9.74 -10.54
CA TRP A 119 -11.67 -10.04 -11.63
C TRP A 119 -10.58 -11.04 -11.23
N SER A 120 -10.20 -11.09 -9.95
CA SER A 120 -9.10 -11.95 -9.50
C SER A 120 -9.54 -13.34 -9.02
N GLY A 121 -10.78 -13.47 -8.52
CA GLY A 121 -11.32 -14.71 -7.96
C GLY A 121 -10.65 -15.17 -6.65
N VAL A 122 -9.81 -14.34 -6.03
CA VAL A 122 -9.07 -14.66 -4.80
C VAL A 122 -9.32 -13.62 -3.72
N PRO A 123 -9.11 -13.95 -2.43
CA PRO A 123 -9.29 -12.99 -1.34
C PRO A 123 -8.41 -11.76 -1.51
N VAL A 124 -8.92 -10.60 -1.09
CA VAL A 124 -8.20 -9.33 -1.12
C VAL A 124 -7.89 -8.93 0.31
N TYR A 125 -6.61 -8.77 0.65
CA TYR A 125 -6.16 -8.23 1.93
C TYR A 125 -5.54 -6.86 1.74
N GLU A 126 -5.59 -6.03 2.77
CA GLU A 126 -5.07 -4.67 2.72
C GLU A 126 -3.91 -4.41 3.68
N GLN A 127 -2.99 -3.54 3.25
CA GLN A 127 -1.95 -2.94 4.07
C GLN A 127 -1.97 -1.44 3.96
N ILE A 128 -1.99 -0.79 5.12
CA ILE A 128 -1.78 0.65 5.21
C ILE A 128 -0.28 0.91 5.21
N ARG A 129 0.21 1.67 4.24
CA ARG A 129 1.61 2.02 4.05
C ARG A 129 1.79 3.51 3.85
N THR A 130 2.89 4.09 4.34
CA THR A 130 3.24 5.48 3.97
C THR A 130 3.53 5.55 2.47
N ARG A 131 3.58 6.76 1.89
CA ARG A 131 3.92 6.96 0.47
C ARG A 131 5.28 6.38 0.07
N GLU A 132 6.21 6.32 1.03
CA GLU A 132 7.54 5.72 0.87
C GLU A 132 7.51 4.18 1.02
N GLY A 133 6.34 3.60 1.23
CA GLY A 133 6.12 2.16 1.34
C GLY A 133 6.35 1.57 2.73
N ARG A 134 6.60 2.38 3.76
CA ARG A 134 6.75 1.88 5.13
C ARG A 134 5.42 1.32 5.62
N LEU A 135 5.42 0.09 6.14
CA LEU A 135 4.23 -0.53 6.69
C LEU A 135 3.76 0.18 7.97
N VAL A 136 2.47 0.51 8.02
CA VAL A 136 1.80 1.16 9.15
C VAL A 136 0.84 0.18 9.81
N ALA A 137 0.02 -0.51 9.02
CA ALA A 137 -0.94 -1.48 9.53
C ALA A 137 -1.26 -2.57 8.50
N VAL A 138 -1.75 -3.71 8.97
CA VAL A 138 -2.20 -4.85 8.16
C VAL A 138 -3.63 -5.20 8.51
N GLU A 139 -4.45 -5.55 7.52
CA GLU A 139 -5.81 -6.01 7.78
C GLU A 139 -5.79 -7.27 8.67
N CYS A 140 -6.70 -7.33 9.63
CA CYS A 140 -6.85 -8.46 10.51
C CYS A 140 -7.47 -9.67 9.76
N ASP A 141 -7.10 -10.90 10.14
CA ASP A 141 -7.66 -12.14 9.57
C ASP A 141 -9.19 -12.24 9.67
N THR A 142 -9.79 -11.58 10.69
CA THR A 142 -11.26 -11.53 10.84
C THR A 142 -11.91 -10.46 9.98
N ARG A 143 -11.12 -9.71 9.20
CA ARG A 143 -11.54 -8.56 8.38
C ARG A 143 -12.34 -7.51 9.15
N ASN A 144 -12.01 -7.37 10.43
CA ASN A 144 -12.68 -6.46 11.35
C ASN A 144 -11.68 -5.44 11.91
N GLY A 145 -11.08 -4.67 11.01
CA GLY A 145 -10.07 -3.66 11.30
C GLY A 145 -8.65 -4.10 10.97
N PHE A 146 -7.69 -3.36 11.51
CA PHE A 146 -6.28 -3.46 11.16
C PHE A 146 -5.42 -3.63 12.41
N HIS A 147 -4.39 -4.46 12.34
CA HIS A 147 -3.31 -4.52 13.32
C HIS A 147 -2.24 -3.48 12.99
N LEU A 148 -1.84 -2.71 13.98
CA LEU A 148 -0.68 -1.82 13.87
C LEU A 148 0.59 -2.65 13.62
N ALA A 149 1.40 -2.23 12.65
CA ALA A 149 2.67 -2.86 12.36
C ALA A 149 3.69 -2.59 13.48
N GLU A 150 4.60 -3.53 13.69
CA GLU A 150 5.66 -3.37 14.69
C GLU A 150 6.49 -2.09 14.43
N GLY A 151 6.73 -1.32 15.50
CA GLY A 151 7.46 -0.05 15.42
C GLY A 151 6.67 1.12 14.82
N SER A 152 5.41 0.92 14.41
CA SER A 152 4.50 2.04 14.11
C SER A 152 3.83 2.54 15.38
N GLN A 153 3.40 3.79 15.38
CA GLN A 153 2.64 4.40 16.48
C GLN A 153 1.17 4.54 16.09
N ALA A 154 0.27 4.20 17.00
CA ALA A 154 -1.15 4.44 16.84
C ALA A 154 -1.46 5.91 17.18
N GLU A 155 -2.07 6.64 16.25
CA GLU A 155 -2.71 7.90 16.58
C GLU A 155 -4.11 7.60 17.13
N GLY A 156 -4.23 7.51 18.45
CA GLY A 156 -5.51 7.19 19.10
C GLY A 156 -5.47 6.16 20.25
N GLY A 157 -4.28 5.65 20.60
CA GLY A 157 -4.07 4.77 21.76
C GLY A 157 -4.05 3.28 21.44
N ASP A 158 -3.68 2.47 22.44
CA ASP A 158 -3.39 1.03 22.30
C ASP A 158 -4.63 0.14 22.45
N ALA A 159 -5.72 0.47 21.77
CA ALA A 159 -6.93 -0.34 21.83
C ALA A 159 -6.66 -1.75 21.26
N PRO A 160 -7.08 -2.84 21.92
CA PRO A 160 -6.90 -4.19 21.38
C PRO A 160 -7.72 -4.38 20.11
N CYS A 161 -7.20 -5.18 19.17
CA CYS A 161 -7.99 -5.58 18.01
C CYS A 161 -9.17 -6.48 18.42
N ASN A 162 -10.25 -6.42 17.64
CA ASN A 162 -11.46 -7.24 17.83
C ASN A 162 -11.19 -8.76 17.72
N CYS A 163 -10.10 -9.18 17.07
CA CYS A 163 -9.69 -10.59 17.06
C CYS A 163 -8.95 -11.02 18.33
N GLY A 164 -8.73 -10.12 19.29
CA GLY A 164 -8.00 -10.37 20.52
C GLY A 164 -6.47 -10.41 20.39
N ARG A 165 -5.90 -9.97 19.25
CA ARG A 165 -4.44 -9.95 19.00
C ARG A 165 -3.97 -8.57 18.57
N GLY A 166 -2.82 -8.14 19.08
CA GLY A 166 -2.17 -6.90 18.66
C GLY A 166 -2.97 -5.63 19.00
N VAL A 167 -2.43 -4.50 18.56
CA VAL A 167 -3.03 -3.17 18.72
C VAL A 167 -3.81 -2.82 17.46
N ARG A 168 -5.02 -2.32 17.63
CA ARG A 168 -5.86 -1.85 16.53
C ARG A 168 -5.29 -0.55 15.97
N TRP A 169 -5.07 -0.51 14.65
CA TRP A 169 -4.87 0.76 13.97
C TRP A 169 -6.22 1.46 13.81
N LEU A 170 -6.27 2.71 14.27
CA LEU A 170 -7.36 3.63 14.03
C LEU A 170 -6.82 4.67 13.03
N PRO A 171 -7.49 4.90 11.89
CA PRO A 171 -7.16 6.05 11.09
C PRO A 171 -7.30 7.29 11.97
N ALA A 172 -6.35 8.22 11.89
CA ALA A 172 -6.61 9.58 12.36
C ALA A 172 -7.95 9.96 11.74
N LEU A 173 -8.93 10.38 12.57
CA LEU A 173 -10.28 10.71 12.10
C LEU A 173 -10.14 11.74 10.99
N ALA A 174 -10.09 11.29 9.74
CA ALA A 174 -10.35 12.13 8.60
C ALA A 174 -11.81 12.51 8.82
N GLU A 175 -12.03 13.76 9.22
CA GLU A 175 -13.37 14.33 9.34
C GLU A 175 -14.14 13.86 8.10
N SER A 176 -15.15 13.03 8.36
CA SER A 176 -15.84 12.21 7.37
C SER A 176 -16.34 13.06 6.21
N THR A 177 -15.57 13.13 5.12
CA THR A 177 -16.00 13.73 3.84
C THR A 177 -16.79 12.74 2.99
N ALA A 178 -17.17 11.57 3.54
CA ALA A 178 -18.06 10.62 2.91
C ALA A 178 -19.55 11.04 2.97
N ALA A 179 -19.91 12.08 3.74
CA ALA A 179 -21.31 12.48 3.93
C ALA A 179 -21.86 13.48 2.90
N THR A 180 -21.05 14.04 1.98
CA THR A 180 -21.51 15.17 1.12
C THR A 180 -21.83 14.80 -0.32
N ARG A 181 -21.44 13.62 -0.85
CA ARG A 181 -21.70 13.30 -2.27
C ARG A 181 -23.01 12.56 -2.56
N SER A 182 -23.76 12.14 -1.55
CA SER A 182 -25.09 11.52 -1.77
C SER A 182 -26.23 12.53 -1.87
N ILE A 183 -26.03 13.79 -1.47
CA ILE A 183 -27.10 14.81 -1.49
C ILE A 183 -27.22 15.50 -2.86
N GLU A 184 -26.13 15.60 -3.64
CA GLU A 184 -26.18 16.29 -4.94
C GLU A 184 -26.86 15.46 -6.05
N SER A 185 -26.88 14.12 -5.95
CA SER A 185 -27.57 13.26 -6.92
C SER A 185 -29.09 13.21 -6.75
N GLU A 186 -29.63 13.40 -5.54
CA GLU A 186 -31.08 13.50 -5.33
C GLU A 186 -31.64 14.88 -5.70
N GLN A 187 -30.85 15.96 -5.52
CA GLN A 187 -31.27 17.30 -5.93
C GLN A 187 -31.31 17.50 -7.45
N TYR A 188 -30.52 16.76 -8.24
CA TYR A 188 -30.55 16.87 -9.70
C TYR A 188 -31.76 16.15 -10.35
N MET A 189 -32.33 15.14 -9.69
CA MET A 189 -33.50 14.41 -10.22
C MET A 189 -34.84 15.07 -9.84
N ALA A 190 -34.89 15.83 -8.75
CA ALA A 190 -36.10 16.57 -8.35
C ALA A 190 -36.37 17.82 -9.21
N ALA A 191 -35.33 18.42 -9.82
CA ALA A 191 -35.47 19.60 -10.66
C ALA A 191 -35.91 19.29 -12.12
N ALA A 192 -35.86 18.03 -12.55
CA ALA A 192 -36.18 17.62 -13.93
C ALA A 192 -37.62 17.11 -14.14
N ALA A 193 -38.45 17.11 -13.08
CA ALA A 193 -39.82 16.59 -13.12
C ALA A 193 -40.92 17.68 -13.09
N GLY A 194 -40.54 18.95 -13.27
CA GLY A 194 -41.47 20.08 -13.26
C GLY A 194 -41.28 21.00 -14.47
N ASP A 195 -41.79 20.58 -15.63
CA ASP A 195 -42.38 21.44 -16.67
C ASP A 195 -43.24 20.59 -17.63
#